data_AF-A0A1Y1MC20-F1
#
_entry.id   AF-A0A1Y1MC20-F1
#
_cell.length_a   1.000
_cell.length_b   1.000
_cell.length_c   1.000
_cell.angle_alpha   90.00
_cell.angle_beta   90.00
_cell.angle_gamma   90.00
#
_symmetry.space_group_name_H-M   'P 1'
#
loop_
_entity.id
_entity.type
_entity.pdbx_description
1 polymer ?
#
loop_
_entity_poly.entity_id
_entity_poly.type
_entity_poly.pdbx_seq_one_letter_code
_entity_poly.pdbx_strand_id
1 'polypeptide(L)'
;FTQTQLQILTAVVKLFLKKPSNTQGLVQKVLQAATAENDNPDIRDRAYVYWRLLSGDLDVAKNIVLSQKPTISTTMTTLPPSLLEQLLSELSTLASVYHKPPESFVGKGRFGADEIQRAAIQEQRQNAADNP
;
A
#
# COMPACT_ATOMS: atom_id res chain seq x y z
N PHE A 1 -4.63 -16.09 -11.63
CA PHE A 1 -4.13 -14.74 -11.96
C PHE A 1 -5.23 -13.69 -11.74
N THR A 2 -5.72 -13.52 -10.51
CA THR A 2 -6.87 -12.66 -10.19
C THR A 2 -6.62 -11.19 -10.52
N GLN A 3 -5.45 -10.67 -10.16
CA GLN A 3 -5.08 -9.28 -10.44
C GLN A 3 -5.14 -8.97 -11.94
N THR A 4 -4.62 -9.87 -12.78
CA THR A 4 -4.66 -9.71 -14.24
C THR A 4 -6.09 -9.69 -14.77
N GLN A 5 -6.97 -10.57 -14.27
CA GLN A 5 -8.37 -10.62 -14.66
C GLN A 5 -9.11 -9.31 -14.31
N LEU A 6 -8.88 -8.76 -13.11
CA LEU A 6 -9.45 -7.47 -12.69
C LEU A 6 -8.99 -6.30 -13.57
N GLN A 7 -7.72 -6.32 -13.99
CA GLN A 7 -7.20 -5.31 -14.90
C GLN A 7 -7.78 -5.44 -16.30
N ILE A 8 -7.93 -6.65 -16.82
CA ILE A 8 -8.59 -6.90 -18.12
C ILE A 8 -10.04 -6.41 -18.08
N LEU A 9 -10.80 -6.78 -17.04
CA LEU A 9 -12.18 -6.32 -16.85
C LEU A 9 -12.27 -4.79 -16.89
N THR A 10 -11.42 -4.10 -16.12
CA THR A 10 -11.39 -2.63 -16.08
C THR A 10 -10.93 -2.02 -17.41
N ALA A 11 -9.95 -2.62 -18.08
CA ALA A 11 -9.44 -2.14 -19.36
C ALA A 11 -10.49 -2.24 -20.47
N VAL A 12 -11.24 -3.35 -20.52
CA VAL A 12 -12.30 -3.56 -21.51
C VAL A 12 -13.46 -2.60 -21.28
N VAL A 13 -13.87 -2.36 -20.04
CA VAL A 13 -14.89 -1.35 -19.72
C VAL A 13 -14.44 0.06 -20.14
N LYS A 14 -13.20 0.45 -19.82
CA LYS A 14 -12.63 1.74 -20.27
C LYS A 14 -12.58 1.85 -21.79
N LEU A 15 -12.22 0.77 -22.48
CA LEU A 15 -12.17 0.72 -23.95
C LEU A 15 -13.58 0.92 -24.53
N PHE A 16 -14.58 0.26 -23.96
CA PHE A 16 -15.98 0.43 -24.37
C PHE A 16 -16.47 1.87 -24.21
N LEU A 17 -16.23 2.48 -23.07
CA LEU A 17 -16.62 3.87 -22.80
C LEU A 17 -15.94 4.88 -23.75
N LYS A 18 -14.76 4.54 -24.30
CA LYS A 18 -14.03 5.38 -25.26
C LYS A 18 -14.42 5.11 -26.73
N LYS A 19 -14.74 3.87 -27.09
CA LYS A 19 -15.00 3.44 -28.49
C LYS A 19 -16.15 2.42 -28.56
N PRO A 20 -17.39 2.81 -28.25
CA PRO A 20 -18.49 1.86 -28.06
C PRO A 20 -18.86 1.07 -29.31
N SER A 21 -18.77 1.69 -30.50
CA SER A 21 -19.19 1.09 -31.79
C SER A 21 -18.51 -0.24 -32.13
N ASN A 22 -17.23 -0.39 -31.80
CA ASN A 22 -16.43 -1.56 -32.20
C ASN A 22 -16.16 -2.53 -31.04
N THR A 23 -16.65 -2.24 -29.83
CA THR A 23 -16.18 -2.91 -28.60
C THR A 23 -17.33 -3.47 -27.76
N GLN A 24 -18.59 -3.28 -28.18
CA GLN A 24 -19.78 -3.79 -27.51
C GLN A 24 -19.73 -5.32 -27.31
N GLY A 25 -19.40 -6.08 -28.35
CA GLY A 25 -19.31 -7.55 -28.23
C GLY A 25 -18.22 -8.01 -27.27
N LEU A 26 -17.10 -7.28 -27.21
CA LEU A 26 -16.00 -7.60 -26.31
C LEU A 26 -16.39 -7.37 -24.84
N VAL A 27 -17.01 -6.23 -24.52
CA VAL A 27 -17.44 -5.94 -23.14
C VAL A 27 -18.52 -6.90 -22.66
N GLN A 28 -19.48 -7.27 -23.53
CA GLN A 28 -20.49 -8.26 -23.20
C GLN A 28 -19.86 -9.63 -22.91
N LYS A 29 -18.93 -10.10 -23.76
CA LYS A 29 -18.24 -11.38 -23.55
C LYS A 29 -17.47 -11.42 -22.24
N VAL A 30 -16.74 -10.36 -21.92
CA VAL A 30 -15.92 -10.30 -20.69
C VAL A 30 -16.80 -10.20 -19.44
N LEU A 31 -17.89 -9.43 -19.48
CA LEU A 31 -18.83 -9.35 -18.36
C LEU A 31 -19.56 -10.68 -18.13
N GLN A 32 -19.95 -11.38 -19.19
CA GLN A 32 -20.57 -12.70 -19.09
C GLN A 32 -19.60 -13.71 -18.44
N ALA A 33 -18.37 -13.80 -18.94
CA ALA A 33 -17.35 -14.67 -18.37
C ALA A 33 -17.05 -14.31 -16.90
N ALA A 34 -16.96 -13.02 -16.57
CA ALA A 34 -16.66 -12.56 -15.22
C ALA A 34 -17.79 -12.77 -14.21
N THR A 35 -19.05 -12.85 -14.64
CA THR A 35 -20.22 -12.99 -13.75
C THR A 35 -20.74 -14.41 -13.65
N ALA A 36 -20.74 -15.16 -14.76
CA ALA A 36 -21.35 -16.50 -14.86
C ALA A 36 -20.34 -17.65 -14.76
N GLU A 37 -19.11 -17.45 -15.22
CA GLU A 37 -18.09 -18.53 -15.32
C GLU A 37 -16.96 -18.38 -14.29
N ASN A 38 -16.86 -17.22 -13.63
CA ASN A 38 -15.82 -16.94 -12.65
C ASN A 38 -16.32 -17.23 -11.22
N ASP A 39 -15.54 -17.96 -10.44
CA ASP A 39 -15.82 -18.35 -9.06
C ASP A 39 -15.29 -17.35 -8.03
N ASN A 40 -14.42 -16.41 -8.44
CA ASN A 40 -13.85 -15.42 -7.55
C ASN A 40 -14.85 -14.30 -7.21
N PRO A 41 -15.23 -14.11 -5.92
CA PRO A 41 -16.26 -13.16 -5.54
C PRO A 41 -15.90 -11.69 -5.83
N ASP A 42 -14.62 -11.30 -5.74
CA ASP A 42 -14.17 -9.92 -6.03
C ASP A 42 -14.30 -9.59 -7.52
N ILE A 43 -14.00 -10.56 -8.40
CA ILE A 43 -14.18 -10.39 -9.85
C ILE A 43 -15.66 -10.28 -10.19
N ARG A 44 -16.50 -11.17 -9.65
CA ARG A 44 -17.94 -11.16 -9.91
C ARG A 44 -18.59 -9.87 -9.45
N ASP A 45 -18.30 -9.42 -8.24
CA ASP A 45 -18.87 -8.19 -7.69
C ASP A 45 -18.51 -6.97 -8.54
N ARG A 46 -17.22 -6.81 -8.86
CA ARG A 46 -16.77 -5.72 -9.74
C ARG A 46 -17.40 -5.79 -11.13
N ALA A 47 -17.58 -6.98 -11.68
CA ALA A 47 -18.24 -7.16 -12.97
C ALA A 47 -19.72 -6.76 -12.90
N TYR A 48 -20.46 -7.12 -11.84
CA TYR A 48 -21.84 -6.68 -11.65
C TYR A 48 -21.96 -5.17 -11.44
N VAL A 49 -21.04 -4.54 -10.72
CA VAL A 49 -20.99 -3.07 -10.57
C VAL A 49 -20.83 -2.41 -11.94
N TYR A 50 -19.86 -2.87 -12.75
CA TYR A 50 -19.70 -2.35 -14.11
C TYR A 50 -20.92 -2.62 -14.98
N TRP A 51 -21.52 -3.81 -14.90
CA TRP A 51 -22.70 -4.15 -15.68
C TRP A 51 -23.85 -3.20 -15.38
N ARG A 52 -24.19 -3.01 -14.09
CA ARG A 52 -25.26 -2.09 -13.68
C ARG A 52 -24.96 -0.66 -14.12
N LEU A 53 -23.71 -0.23 -14.00
CA LEU A 53 -23.30 1.10 -14.41
C LEU A 53 -23.45 1.31 -15.93
N LEU A 54 -23.06 0.33 -16.74
CA LEU A 54 -23.15 0.39 -18.21
C LEU A 54 -24.58 0.20 -18.74
N SER A 55 -25.44 -0.50 -17.99
CA SER A 55 -26.86 -0.65 -18.32
C SER A 55 -27.70 0.59 -17.95
N GLY A 56 -27.13 1.54 -17.20
CA GLY A 56 -27.76 2.82 -16.90
C GLY A 56 -27.33 3.92 -17.88
N ASP A 57 -26.95 5.07 -17.33
CA ASP A 57 -26.48 6.22 -18.08
C ASP A 57 -24.98 6.11 -18.42
N LEU A 58 -24.66 6.07 -19.71
CA LEU A 58 -23.29 5.95 -20.21
C LEU A 58 -22.44 7.19 -19.94
N ASP A 59 -23.03 8.38 -19.85
CA ASP A 59 -22.28 9.61 -19.56
C ASP A 59 -21.93 9.68 -18.07
N VAL A 60 -22.82 9.22 -17.19
CA VAL A 60 -22.50 8.99 -15.77
C VAL A 60 -21.40 7.93 -15.64
N ALA A 61 -21.49 6.83 -16.39
CA ALA A 61 -20.47 5.78 -16.39
C ALA A 61 -19.09 6.30 -16.82
N LYS A 62 -19.03 7.16 -17.85
CA LYS A 62 -17.78 7.82 -18.27
C LYS A 62 -17.22 8.70 -17.16
N ASN A 63 -18.05 9.54 -16.54
CA ASN A 63 -17.61 10.44 -15.48
C ASN A 63 -17.03 9.70 -14.28
N ILE A 64 -17.56 8.52 -13.96
CA ILE A 64 -17.07 7.68 -12.86
C ILE A 64 -15.80 6.91 -13.26
N VAL A 65 -15.82 6.18 -14.37
CA VAL A 65 -14.76 5.23 -14.71
C VAL A 65 -13.55 5.93 -15.37
N LEU A 66 -13.79 6.99 -16.13
CA LEU A 66 -12.76 7.76 -16.84
C LEU A 66 -12.41 9.08 -16.12
N SER A 67 -12.84 9.25 -14.87
CA SER A 67 -12.49 10.40 -14.03
C SER A 67 -10.98 10.64 -14.02
N GLN A 68 -10.56 11.91 -14.00
CA GLN A 68 -9.17 12.26 -13.76
C GLN A 68 -8.76 11.74 -12.37
N LYS A 69 -7.81 10.82 -12.34
CA LYS A 69 -7.24 10.33 -11.08
C LYS A 69 -6.22 11.36 -10.57
N PRO A 70 -6.15 11.58 -9.24
CA PRO A 70 -5.13 12.43 -8.67
C PRO A 70 -3.73 11.90 -9.00
N THR A 71 -2.74 12.79 -9.01
CA THR A 71 -1.34 12.41 -9.18
C THR A 71 -0.92 11.49 -8.04
N ILE A 72 -0.31 10.36 -8.39
CA ILE A 72 0.24 9.45 -7.41
C ILE A 72 1.56 10.08 -6.91
N SER A 73 1.59 10.50 -5.65
CA SER A 73 2.84 10.88 -5.00
C SER A 73 3.71 9.65 -4.76
N THR A 74 5.02 9.83 -4.76
CA THR A 74 5.97 8.73 -4.54
C THR A 74 5.73 8.08 -3.18
N THR A 75 5.65 6.75 -3.18
CA THR A 75 5.68 5.94 -1.95
C THR A 75 7.09 5.50 -1.60
N MET A 76 8.12 6.12 -2.21
CA MET A 76 9.51 5.90 -1.80
C MET A 76 9.57 6.09 -0.29
N THR A 77 10.00 5.04 0.40
CA THR A 77 10.20 5.04 1.85
C THR A 77 11.32 6.01 2.16
N THR A 78 10.96 7.28 2.37
CA THR A 78 11.77 8.16 3.19
C THR A 78 11.68 7.62 4.60
N LEU A 79 12.84 7.41 5.23
CA LEU A 79 12.85 7.07 6.64
C LEU A 79 12.20 8.23 7.41
N PRO A 80 11.29 7.96 8.36
CA PRO A 80 10.81 8.99 9.27
C PRO A 80 12.01 9.74 9.87
N PRO A 81 11.99 11.09 9.97
CA PRO A 81 13.15 11.85 10.44
C PRO A 81 13.70 11.37 11.79
N SER A 82 12.83 11.00 12.72
CA SER A 82 13.21 10.45 14.02
C SER A 82 13.95 9.10 13.91
N LEU A 83 13.49 8.21 13.04
CA LEU A 83 14.16 6.94 12.77
C LEU A 83 15.51 7.17 12.07
N LEU A 84 15.57 8.14 11.17
CA LEU A 84 16.81 8.51 10.50
C LEU A 84 17.86 9.00 11.50
N GLU A 85 17.49 9.91 12.40
CA GLU A 85 18.38 10.41 13.47
C GLU A 85 18.90 9.27 14.36
N GLN A 86 18.03 8.33 14.75
CA GLN A 86 18.43 7.16 15.52
C GLN A 86 19.42 6.28 14.72
N LEU A 87 19.14 6.00 13.45
CA LEU A 87 20.00 5.18 12.60
C LEU A 87 21.34 5.84 12.27
N LEU A 88 21.41 7.18 12.25
CA LEU A 88 22.66 7.93 12.11
C LEU A 88 23.59 7.74 13.32
N SER A 89 23.02 7.56 14.52
CA SER A 89 23.81 7.26 15.72
C SER A 89 24.31 5.81 15.76
N GLU A 90 23.68 4.92 14.98
CA GLU A 90 23.96 3.48 14.89
C GLU A 90 24.68 3.12 13.58
N LEU A 91 25.38 4.08 12.96
CA LEU A 91 26.21 3.82 11.77
C LEU A 91 27.28 2.78 12.07
N SER A 92 27.52 1.88 11.11
CA SER A 92 28.43 0.73 11.26
C SER A 92 27.90 -0.41 12.14
N THR A 93 26.60 -0.40 12.46
CA THR A 93 25.92 -1.52 13.13
C THR A 93 24.91 -2.21 12.21
N LEU A 94 24.38 -3.36 12.65
CA LEU A 94 23.30 -4.08 11.94
C LEU A 94 22.02 -3.24 11.80
N ALA A 95 21.78 -2.26 12.68
CA ALA A 95 20.60 -1.39 12.60
C ALA A 95 20.62 -0.54 11.34
N SER A 96 21.78 0.02 10.99
CA SER A 96 21.98 0.78 9.75
C SER A 96 21.88 -0.09 8.48
N VAL A 97 22.13 -1.40 8.56
CA VAL A 97 21.97 -2.33 7.42
C VAL A 97 20.51 -2.75 7.25
N TYR A 98 19.79 -2.97 8.36
CA TYR A 98 18.39 -3.39 8.34
C TYR A 98 17.39 -2.25 8.22
N HIS A 99 17.84 -0.99 8.31
CA HIS A 99 17.00 0.21 8.36
C HIS A 99 15.91 0.09 9.44
N LYS A 100 16.28 -0.48 10.58
CA LYS A 100 15.37 -0.77 11.68
C LYS A 100 16.06 -0.47 13.00
N PRO A 101 15.31 -0.02 14.02
CA PRO A 101 15.84 0.12 15.37
C PRO A 101 16.40 -1.22 15.89
N PRO A 102 17.53 -1.22 16.61
CA PRO A 102 18.11 -2.41 17.20
C PRO A 102 17.12 -3.30 17.98
N GLU A 103 16.18 -2.67 18.70
CA GLU A 103 15.18 -3.32 19.55
C GLU A 103 14.20 -4.18 18.75
N SER A 104 14.06 -3.92 17.45
CA SER A 104 13.16 -4.66 16.57
C SER A 104 13.71 -6.01 16.11
N PHE A 105 15.02 -6.24 16.24
CA PHE A 105 15.68 -7.46 15.74
C PHE A 105 16.64 -8.12 16.74
N VAL A 106 17.03 -7.43 17.81
CA VAL A 106 17.77 -8.02 18.93
C VAL A 106 16.78 -8.38 20.04
N GLY A 107 16.66 -9.66 20.37
CA GLY A 107 15.70 -10.13 21.38
C GLY A 107 15.87 -9.41 22.74
N LYS A 108 14.75 -9.24 23.45
CA LYS A 108 14.64 -8.48 24.73
C LYS A 108 15.65 -8.88 25.83
N GLY A 109 16.29 -10.04 25.73
CA GLY A 109 17.25 -10.54 26.72
C GLY A 109 18.61 -9.84 26.74
N ARG A 110 19.04 -9.18 25.65
CA ARG A 110 20.32 -8.44 25.59
C ARG A 110 20.14 -6.92 25.67
N PHE A 111 19.12 -6.38 25.01
CA PHE A 111 18.84 -4.94 25.05
C PHE A 111 18.43 -4.43 26.43
N GLY A 112 17.70 -5.23 27.21
CA GLY A 112 17.32 -4.83 28.56
C GLY A 112 18.54 -4.55 29.44
N ALA A 113 19.64 -5.31 29.30
CA ALA A 113 20.85 -5.08 30.08
C ALA A 113 21.57 -3.80 29.67
N ASP A 114 21.71 -3.53 28.36
CA ASP A 114 22.36 -2.33 27.85
C ASP A 114 21.53 -1.06 28.08
N GLU A 115 20.19 -1.12 28.00
CA GLU A 115 19.29 -0.02 28.34
C GLU A 115 19.35 0.32 29.84
N ILE A 116 19.31 -0.70 30.70
CA ILE A 116 19.46 -0.52 32.15
C ILE A 116 20.82 0.10 32.47
N GLN A 117 21.89 -0.34 31.79
CA GLN A 117 23.23 0.22 31.95
C GLN A 117 23.29 1.70 31.50
N ARG A 118 22.72 2.03 30.33
CA ARG A 118 22.69 3.41 29.80
C ARG A 118 21.86 4.33 30.70
N ALA A 119 20.68 3.88 31.14
CA ALA A 119 19.83 4.63 32.07
C ALA A 119 20.54 4.87 33.40
N ALA A 120 21.20 3.84 33.95
CA ALA A 120 21.98 3.97 35.19
C ALA A 120 23.15 4.95 35.06
N ILE A 121 23.87 4.95 33.94
CA ILE A 121 24.96 5.91 33.68
C ILE A 121 24.43 7.35 33.56
N GLN A 122 23.25 7.52 32.96
CA GLN A 122 22.64 8.83 32.76
C GLN A 122 22.07 9.41 34.06
N GLU A 123 21.46 8.57 34.89
CA GLU A 123 20.98 8.91 36.23
C GLU A 123 22.15 9.24 37.18
N GLN A 124 23.24 8.45 37.15
CA GLN A 124 24.45 8.78 37.92
C GLN A 124 25.07 10.12 37.52
N ARG A 125 25.05 10.45 36.22
CA ARG A 125 25.54 11.76 35.74
C ARG A 125 24.64 12.91 36.18
N GLN A 126 23.33 12.73 36.22
CA GLN A 126 22.39 13.74 36.74
C GLN A 126 22.57 13.93 38.25
N ASN A 127 22.62 12.84 39.02
CA ASN A 127 22.82 12.93 40.47
C ASN A 127 24.16 13.55 40.85
N ALA A 128 25.23 13.30 40.08
CA ALA A 128 26.54 13.94 40.27
C ALA A 128 26.55 15.44 39.88
N ALA A 129 25.64 15.87 39.00
CA ALA A 129 25.48 17.28 38.65
C ALA A 129 24.65 18.04 39.70
N ASP A 130 23.70 17.36 40.36
CA ASP A 130 22.79 17.95 41.34
C ASP A 130 23.35 17.97 42.78
N ASN A 131 24.39 17.19 43.09
CA ASN A 131 25.06 17.20 44.40
C ASN A 131 26.60 17.28 44.26
N PRO A 132 27.17 18.51 44.14
CA PRO A 132 28.60 18.74 43.94
C PRO A 132 29.48 18.40 45.15
#